data_AF-A0A355UNX4-F1
#
_entry.id   AF-A0A355UNX4-F1
#
_cell.length_a   1.000
_cell.length_b   1.000
_cell.length_c   1.000
_cell.angle_alpha   90.00
_cell.angle_beta   90.00
_cell.angle_gamma   90.00
#
_symmetry.space_group_name_H-M   'P 1'
#
loop_
_entity.id
_entity.type
_entity.pdbx_description
1 polymer ?
#
loop_
_entity_poly.entity_id
_entity_poly.type
_entity_poly.pdbx_seq_one_letter_code
_entity_poly.pdbx_strand_id
1 'polypeptide(L)'
;MRAELARGDLRALYLGWLLSAQAGELDDVDVEPIVPPGLGALTAAQESLVEFLYIDYDLLHVAALASAPFHDAELKCEEVRAWISKLPTVEKDDALARLVVNGDQAIVAELLSQGPIEWCCQWIDATEDGGRAAPGGGSETR
;
A
#
# COMPACT_ATOMS: atom_id res chain seq x y z
N MET A 1 -0.94 13.33 -1.26
CA MET A 1 0.02 13.24 -0.14
C MET A 1 -0.59 13.21 1.26
N ARG A 2 -1.01 14.32 1.88
CA ARG A 2 -1.54 14.28 3.28
C ARG A 2 -2.68 13.28 3.48
N ALA A 3 -3.60 13.22 2.52
CA ALA A 3 -4.71 12.27 2.55
C ALA A 3 -4.29 10.81 2.32
N GLU A 4 -3.16 10.57 1.66
CA GLU A 4 -2.60 9.22 1.44
C GLU A 4 -1.95 8.73 2.74
N LEU A 5 -1.10 9.56 3.37
CA LEU A 5 -0.51 9.27 4.67
C LEU A 5 -1.57 9.01 5.75
N ALA A 6 -2.64 9.81 5.78
CA ALA A 6 -3.75 9.62 6.71
C ALA A 6 -4.49 8.29 6.51
N ARG A 7 -4.43 7.69 5.31
CA ARG A 7 -5.00 6.38 5.00
C ARG A 7 -4.01 5.23 5.19
N GLY A 8 -2.79 5.52 5.67
CA GLY A 8 -1.75 4.51 5.86
C GLY A 8 -0.95 4.18 4.60
N ASP A 9 -1.04 5.00 3.54
CA ASP A 9 -0.16 4.85 2.38
C ASP A 9 1.25 5.35 2.73
N LEU A 10 2.14 4.40 3.03
CA LEU A 10 3.50 4.66 3.49
C LEU A 10 4.51 4.91 2.35
N ARG A 11 4.09 4.84 1.08
CA ARG A 11 4.99 5.00 -0.07
C ARG A 11 5.77 6.32 -0.01
N ALA A 12 5.12 7.39 0.41
CA ALA A 12 5.77 8.70 0.56
C ALA A 12 6.87 8.72 1.63
N LEU A 13 6.74 7.95 2.70
CA LEU A 13 7.78 7.84 3.74
C LEU A 13 8.95 7.00 3.24
N TYR A 14 8.66 5.91 2.51
CA TYR A 14 9.69 5.08 1.89
C TYR A 14 10.48 5.86 0.83
N LEU A 15 9.84 6.71 0.03
CA LEU A 15 10.53 7.64 -0.88
C LEU A 15 11.50 8.57 -0.14
N GLY A 16 11.12 9.05 1.06
CA GLY A 16 12.03 9.81 1.92
C GLY A 16 13.22 8.99 2.40
N TRP A 17 13.03 7.70 2.71
CA TRP A 17 14.12 6.80 3.04
C TRP A 17 15.08 6.57 1.86
N LEU A 18 14.55 6.37 0.64
CA LEU A 18 15.37 6.27 -0.57
C LEU A 18 16.22 7.52 -0.80
N LEU A 19 15.67 8.71 -0.53
CA LEU A 19 16.43 9.95 -0.60
C LEU A 19 17.61 9.95 0.36
N SER A 20 17.42 9.54 1.62
CA SER A 20 18.51 9.45 2.59
C SER A 20 19.55 8.40 2.18
N ALA A 21 19.12 7.26 1.64
CA ALA A 21 20.02 6.24 1.09
C ALA A 21 20.87 6.80 -0.07
N GLN A 22 20.22 7.48 -1.03
CA GLN A 22 20.86 8.14 -2.16
C GLN A 22 21.85 9.23 -1.73
N ALA A 23 21.49 10.00 -0.69
CA ALA A 23 22.34 11.06 -0.14
C ALA A 23 23.52 10.52 0.68
N GLY A 24 23.57 9.20 0.96
CA GLY A 24 24.58 8.59 1.82
C GLY A 24 24.45 9.04 3.28
N GLU A 25 23.23 9.37 3.71
CA GLU A 25 22.92 9.83 5.09
C GLU A 25 22.61 8.66 6.04
N LEU A 26 22.59 7.43 5.54
CA LEU A 26 22.32 6.23 6.33
C LEU A 26 23.63 5.62 6.84
N ASP A 27 23.64 5.26 8.12
CA ASP A 27 24.75 4.55 8.76
C ASP A 27 24.61 3.03 8.54
N ASP A 28 25.69 2.27 8.79
CA ASP A 28 25.69 0.79 8.66
C ASP A 28 24.69 0.06 9.56
N VAL A 29 24.12 0.75 10.55
CA VAL A 29 23.11 0.23 11.47
C VAL A 29 21.67 0.52 11.01
N ASP A 30 21.50 1.40 10.01
CA ASP A 30 20.19 1.75 9.48
C ASP A 30 19.69 0.63 8.56
N VAL A 31 18.69 -0.08 9.05
CA VAL A 31 18.09 -1.19 8.31
C VAL A 31 17.03 -0.65 7.36
N GLU A 32 17.05 -1.17 6.14
CA GLU A 32 16.00 -0.87 5.16
C GLU A 32 14.61 -1.22 5.73
N PRO A 33 13.66 -0.26 5.75
CA PRO A 33 12.30 -0.52 6.17
C PRO A 33 11.60 -1.46 5.17
N ILE A 34 10.53 -2.11 5.63
CA ILE A 34 9.71 -2.96 4.75
C ILE A 34 9.24 -2.15 3.54
N VAL A 35 9.53 -2.66 2.34
CA VAL A 35 9.15 -2.02 1.08
C VAL A 35 7.62 -1.96 1.00
N PRO A 36 7.03 -0.75 0.91
CA PRO A 36 5.59 -0.63 0.86
C PRO A 36 5.06 -1.17 -0.47
N PRO A 37 3.88 -1.80 -0.46
CA PRO A 37 3.23 -2.23 -1.68
C PRO A 37 2.94 -1.04 -2.60
N GLY A 38 2.88 -1.29 -3.91
CA GLY A 38 2.51 -0.29 -4.89
C GLY A 38 3.58 0.71 -5.29
N LEU A 39 4.84 0.45 -4.96
CA LEU A 39 5.94 1.34 -5.31
C LEU A 39 6.18 1.40 -6.84
N GLY A 40 5.79 0.34 -7.57
CA GLY A 40 5.81 0.32 -9.05
C GLY A 40 4.65 1.06 -9.73
N ALA A 41 3.68 1.59 -8.98
CA ALA A 41 2.51 2.29 -9.50
C ALA A 41 2.18 3.51 -8.61
N LEU A 42 3.01 4.54 -8.71
CA LEU A 42 2.88 5.76 -7.91
C LEU A 42 1.66 6.59 -8.31
N THR A 43 1.08 7.30 -7.35
CA THR A 43 0.06 8.32 -7.65
C THR A 43 0.71 9.58 -8.23
N ALA A 44 -0.04 10.42 -8.93
CA ALA A 44 0.49 11.69 -9.46
C ALA A 44 1.12 12.58 -8.37
N ALA A 45 0.60 12.54 -7.13
CA ALA A 45 1.19 13.28 -6.02
C ALA A 45 2.54 12.68 -5.56
N GLN A 46 2.71 11.37 -5.68
CA GLN A 46 3.94 10.66 -5.35
C GLN A 46 4.98 10.79 -6.46
N GLU A 47 4.57 10.74 -7.72
CA GLU A 47 5.45 11.05 -8.86
C GLU A 47 6.00 12.48 -8.76
N SER A 48 5.13 13.46 -8.47
CA SER A 48 5.56 14.84 -8.22
C SER A 48 6.51 14.96 -7.03
N LEU A 49 6.39 14.10 -6.01
CA LEU A 49 7.32 14.06 -4.89
C LEU A 49 8.69 13.48 -5.31
N VAL A 50 8.71 12.40 -6.10
CA VAL A 50 9.95 11.82 -6.67
C VAL A 50 10.71 12.87 -7.46
N GLU A 51 10.01 13.60 -8.32
CA GLU A 51 10.59 14.70 -9.11
C GLU A 51 11.11 15.83 -8.21
N PHE A 52 10.33 16.25 -7.22
CA PHE A 52 10.70 17.33 -6.30
C PHE A 52 11.95 16.98 -5.47
N LEU A 53 12.06 15.73 -5.02
CA LEU A 53 13.18 15.23 -4.22
C LEU A 53 14.39 14.80 -5.07
N TYR A 54 14.28 14.79 -6.40
CA TYR A 54 15.30 14.29 -7.31
C TYR A 54 15.77 12.87 -6.95
N ILE A 55 14.83 11.99 -6.62
CA ILE A 55 15.12 10.59 -6.35
C ILE A 55 15.51 9.91 -7.67
N ASP A 56 16.61 9.15 -7.63
CA ASP A 56 17.10 8.38 -8.76
C ASP A 56 16.05 7.33 -9.18
N TYR A 57 15.64 7.39 -10.44
CA TYR A 57 14.62 6.50 -10.98
C TYR A 57 15.07 5.04 -11.06
N ASP A 58 16.37 4.78 -11.25
CA ASP A 58 16.90 3.42 -11.23
C ASP A 58 16.89 2.87 -9.81
N LEU A 59 17.22 3.69 -8.80
CA LEU A 59 17.08 3.32 -7.39
C LEU A 59 15.63 2.99 -7.03
N LEU A 60 14.70 3.87 -7.40
CA LEU A 60 13.26 3.64 -7.22
C LEU A 60 12.80 2.38 -7.95
N HIS A 61 13.29 2.14 -9.17
CA HIS A 61 12.96 0.96 -9.95
C HIS A 61 13.40 -0.32 -9.26
N VAL A 62 14.64 -0.37 -8.73
CA VAL A 62 15.14 -1.52 -7.97
C VAL A 62 14.29 -1.78 -6.73
N ALA A 63 13.95 -0.75 -5.96
CA ALA A 63 13.06 -0.89 -4.82
C ALA A 63 11.67 -1.40 -5.23
N ALA A 64 11.14 -0.92 -6.35
CA ALA A 64 9.85 -1.33 -6.87
C ALA A 64 9.82 -2.80 -7.30
N LEU A 65 10.94 -3.42 -7.67
CA LEU A 65 11.01 -4.86 -7.94
C LEU A 65 10.75 -5.71 -6.69
N ALA A 66 11.10 -5.19 -5.50
CA ALA A 66 10.81 -5.84 -4.22
C ALA A 66 9.43 -5.46 -3.65
N SER A 67 8.74 -4.50 -4.27
CA SER A 67 7.41 -4.06 -3.85
C SER A 67 6.35 -5.07 -4.29
N ALA A 68 5.49 -5.46 -3.35
CA ALA A 68 4.25 -6.14 -3.69
C ALA A 68 3.36 -5.23 -4.57
N PRO A 69 2.47 -5.78 -5.41
CA PRO A 69 1.47 -5.00 -6.14
C PRO A 69 0.59 -4.20 -5.18
N PHE A 70 0.22 -2.97 -5.55
CA PHE A 70 -0.82 -2.25 -4.82
C PHE A 70 -2.16 -2.86 -5.21
N HIS A 71 -2.77 -3.58 -4.28
CA HIS A 71 -4.21 -3.75 -4.35
C HIS A 71 -4.81 -2.54 -3.64
N ASP A 72 -5.28 -1.59 -4.44
CA ASP A 72 -6.42 -0.77 -4.05
C ASP A 72 -7.62 -1.73 -4.06
N ALA A 73 -7.61 -2.69 -3.12
CA ALA A 73 -8.76 -3.52 -2.88
C ALA A 73 -9.80 -2.51 -2.42
N GLU A 74 -10.64 -2.11 -3.37
CA GLU A 74 -11.81 -1.30 -3.17
C GLU A 74 -12.65 -2.10 -2.17
N LEU A 75 -12.35 -1.90 -0.89
CA LEU A 75 -12.93 -2.62 0.23
C LEU A 75 -14.42 -2.43 0.06
N LYS A 76 -15.11 -3.48 -0.40
CA LYS A 76 -16.49 -3.31 -0.80
C LYS A 76 -17.22 -2.88 0.45
N CYS A 77 -18.00 -1.81 0.35
CA CYS A 77 -18.73 -1.28 1.50
C CYS A 77 -19.52 -2.38 2.23
N GLU A 78 -20.00 -3.39 1.50
CA GLU A 78 -20.66 -4.57 2.06
C GLU A 78 -19.74 -5.48 2.90
N GLU A 79 -18.50 -5.71 2.48
CA GLU A 79 -17.52 -6.52 3.21
C GLU A 79 -17.08 -5.80 4.49
N VAL A 80 -16.83 -4.49 4.38
CA VAL A 80 -16.54 -3.62 5.54
C VAL A 80 -17.72 -3.58 6.50
N ARG A 81 -18.95 -3.43 6.02
CA ARG A 81 -20.16 -3.45 6.87
C ARG A 81 -20.35 -4.80 7.55
N ALA A 82 -20.10 -5.90 6.84
CA ALA A 82 -20.22 -7.26 7.37
C ALA A 82 -19.15 -7.58 8.43
N TRP A 83 -17.98 -6.94 8.35
CA TRP A 83 -16.97 -7.01 9.40
C TRP A 83 -17.30 -6.10 10.58
N ILE A 84 -17.64 -4.82 10.33
CA ILE A 84 -18.03 -3.86 11.37
C ILE A 84 -19.21 -4.38 12.22
N SER A 85 -20.11 -5.17 11.63
CA SER A 85 -21.23 -5.77 12.37
C SER A 85 -20.82 -6.86 13.36
N LYS A 86 -19.62 -7.44 13.20
CA LYS A 86 -19.05 -8.46 14.10
C LYS A 86 -18.23 -7.85 15.24
N LEU A 87 -17.89 -6.56 15.17
CA LEU A 87 -17.15 -5.87 16.24
C LEU A 87 -18.01 -5.72 17.51
N PRO A 88 -17.42 -5.84 18.71
CA PRO A 88 -18.10 -5.51 19.96
C PRO A 88 -18.68 -4.09 19.92
N THR A 89 -19.92 -3.94 20.39
CA THR A 89 -20.63 -2.64 20.34
C THR A 89 -19.87 -1.54 21.07
N VAL A 90 -19.22 -1.86 22.19
CA VAL A 90 -18.43 -0.90 22.98
C VAL A 90 -17.23 -0.37 22.18
N GLU A 91 -16.50 -1.24 21.48
CA GLU A 91 -15.34 -0.84 20.67
C GLU A 91 -15.77 -0.03 19.45
N LYS A 92 -16.86 -0.44 18.80
CA LYS A 92 -17.44 0.28 17.66
C LYS A 92 -17.90 1.69 18.06
N ASP A 93 -18.60 1.82 19.19
CA ASP A 93 -19.14 3.10 19.66
C ASP A 93 -18.01 4.05 20.10
N ASP A 94 -16.96 3.53 20.76
CA ASP A 94 -15.78 4.33 21.13
C ASP A 94 -15.01 4.83 19.89
N ALA A 95 -14.80 3.97 18.91
CA ALA A 95 -14.14 4.34 17.66
C ALA A 95 -14.93 5.42 16.89
N LEU A 96 -16.26 5.29 16.82
CA LEU A 96 -17.14 6.29 16.20
C LEU A 96 -17.13 7.62 16.98
N ALA A 97 -17.18 7.58 18.31
CA ALA A 97 -17.12 8.78 19.14
C ALA A 97 -15.80 9.53 18.94
N ARG A 98 -14.67 8.82 18.95
CA ARG A 98 -13.35 9.39 18.69
C ARG A 98 -13.24 9.98 17.28
N LEU A 99 -13.80 9.30 16.27
CA LEU A 99 -13.80 9.81 14.88
C LEU A 99 -14.62 11.11 14.76
N VAL A 100 -15.79 11.18 15.39
CA VAL A 100 -16.69 12.36 15.33
C VAL A 100 -16.13 13.53 16.13
N VAL A 101 -15.55 13.28 17.31
CA VAL A 101 -15.07 14.35 18.20
C VAL A 101 -13.69 14.85 17.80
N ASN A 102 -12.77 13.96 17.44
CA ASN A 102 -11.36 14.32 17.21
C ASN A 102 -10.99 14.37 15.72
N GLY A 103 -11.84 13.89 14.81
CA GLY A 103 -11.49 13.74 13.40
C GLY A 103 -10.30 12.81 13.19
N ASP A 104 -10.07 11.89 14.14
CA ASP A 104 -8.86 11.07 14.22
C ASP A 104 -8.86 10.01 13.13
N GLN A 105 -8.20 10.31 12.01
CA GLN A 105 -8.03 9.39 10.88
C GLN A 105 -7.12 8.20 11.24
N ALA A 106 -6.31 8.29 12.30
CA ALA A 106 -5.48 7.17 12.74
C ALA A 106 -6.33 5.99 13.21
N ILE A 107 -7.55 6.24 13.71
CA ILE A 107 -8.52 5.20 14.06
C ILE A 107 -8.99 4.41 12.85
N VAL A 108 -9.08 5.05 11.68
CA VAL A 108 -9.42 4.35 10.44
C VAL A 108 -8.29 3.37 10.10
N ALA A 109 -7.03 3.81 10.20
CA ALA A 109 -5.87 2.93 9.99
C ALA A 109 -5.80 1.80 11.04
N GLU A 110 -6.06 2.09 12.31
CA GLU A 110 -6.12 1.12 13.40
C GLU A 110 -7.20 0.06 13.13
N LEU A 111 -8.42 0.48 12.80
CA LEU A 111 -9.52 -0.44 12.47
C LEU A 111 -9.21 -1.30 11.25
N LEU A 112 -8.59 -0.74 10.21
CA LEU A 112 -8.18 -1.50 9.03
C LEU A 112 -7.09 -2.54 9.36
N SER A 113 -6.19 -2.24 10.30
CA SER A 113 -5.18 -3.20 10.78
C SER A 113 -5.76 -4.36 11.61
N GLN A 114 -6.97 -4.19 12.16
CA GLN A 114 -7.72 -5.21 12.91
C GLN A 114 -8.70 -5.99 12.02
N GLY A 115 -8.70 -5.72 10.71
CA GLY A 115 -9.56 -6.40 9.74
C GLY A 115 -9.33 -7.92 9.70
N PRO A 116 -10.25 -8.68 9.08
CA PRO A 116 -10.14 -10.13 9.03
C PRO A 116 -8.86 -10.60 8.32
N ILE A 117 -8.19 -11.61 8.88
CA ILE A 117 -6.98 -12.22 8.29
C ILE A 117 -7.28 -12.77 6.87
N GLU A 118 -8.52 -13.14 6.55
CA GLU A 118 -8.91 -13.51 5.18
C GLU A 118 -8.65 -12.39 4.14
N TRP A 119 -8.62 -11.13 4.55
CA TRP A 119 -8.25 -10.01 3.68
C TRP A 119 -6.74 -9.91 3.44
N CYS A 120 -5.92 -10.45 4.36
CA CYS A 120 -4.49 -10.66 4.12
C CYS A 120 -4.21 -11.86 3.20
N CYS A 121 -5.00 -12.95 3.29
CA CYS A 121 -4.83 -14.14 2.46
C CYS A 121 -5.34 -13.95 1.03
N GLN A 122 -6.45 -13.23 0.82
CA GLN A 122 -6.95 -12.90 -0.52
C GLN A 122 -6.00 -11.95 -1.28
N TRP A 123 -5.15 -11.24 -0.54
CA TRP A 123 -4.01 -10.47 -1.03
C TRP A 123 -2.86 -11.33 -1.59
N ILE A 124 -2.75 -12.59 -1.14
CA ILE A 124 -1.73 -13.57 -1.56
C ILE A 124 -2.27 -14.45 -2.70
N ASP A 125 -3.50 -14.96 -2.58
CA ASP A 125 -4.08 -15.93 -3.53
C ASP A 125 -4.42 -15.33 -4.92
N ALA A 126 -4.70 -14.02 -5.01
CA ALA A 126 -4.96 -13.36 -6.29
C ALA A 126 -3.73 -13.30 -7.23
N THR A 127 -2.53 -13.61 -6.72
CA THR A 127 -1.29 -13.62 -7.49
C THR A 127 -1.03 -14.93 -8.23
N GLU A 128 -1.80 -16.00 -7.95
CA GLU A 128 -1.60 -17.30 -8.61
C GLU A 128 -2.42 -17.47 -9.90
N ASP A 129 -3.54 -16.73 -10.08
CA ASP A 129 -4.44 -16.91 -11.23
C ASP A 129 -4.19 -15.91 -12.39
N GLY A 130 -3.26 -14.97 -12.23
CA GLY A 130 -2.89 -13.96 -13.25
C GLY A 130 -1.81 -14.40 -14.25
N GLY A 131 -1.31 -15.63 -14.15
CA GLY A 131 -0.10 -16.11 -14.82
C GLY A 131 -0.31 -17.08 -15.99
N ARG A 132 -1.31 -16.90 -16.86
CA ARG A 132 -1.31 -17.60 -18.16
C ARG A 132 -2.00 -16.82 -19.28
N ALA A 133 -1.34 -15.78 -19.76
CA ALA A 133 -1.46 -15.39 -21.15
C ALA A 133 -0.13 -14.80 -21.64
N ALA A 134 0.63 -15.60 -22.39
CA ALA A 134 1.63 -15.09 -23.31
C ALA A 134 1.39 -15.71 -24.71
N PRO A 135 1.60 -14.95 -25.80
CA PRO A 135 1.13 -15.30 -27.13
C PRO A 135 2.23 -15.92 -28.01
N GLY A 136 1.82 -16.64 -29.05
CA GLY A 136 2.60 -16.77 -30.29
C GLY A 136 2.83 -18.18 -30.81
N GLY A 137 2.37 -18.43 -32.04
CA GLY A 137 3.11 -19.22 -33.02
C GLY A 137 2.53 -20.57 -33.43
N GLY A 138 1.75 -20.60 -34.51
CA GLY A 138 1.42 -21.79 -35.30
C GLY A 138 0.84 -21.37 -36.65
N SER A 139 1.70 -21.05 -37.62
CA SER A 139 1.99 -21.86 -38.81
C SER A 139 0.80 -22.09 -39.77
N GLU A 140 0.89 -21.38 -40.89
CA GLU A 140 0.98 -21.99 -42.23
C GLU A 140 -0.15 -22.92 -42.68
N THR A 141 -1.00 -22.40 -43.57
CA THR A 141 -1.60 -23.19 -44.65
C THR A 141 -1.47 -22.42 -45.96
N ARG A 142 -0.45 -22.73 -46.77
CA ARG A 142 -0.64 -23.18 -48.16
C ARG A 142 0.65 -23.75 -48.73
#